data_AF-A0ABD1Q0T1-F1
#
_entry.id   AF-A0ABD1Q0T1-F1
#
_cell.length_a   1.000
_cell.length_b   1.000
_cell.length_c   1.000
_cell.angle_alpha   90.00
_cell.angle_beta   90.00
_cell.angle_gamma   90.00
#
_symmetry.space_group_name_H-M   'P 1'
#
loop_
_entity.id
_entity.type
_entity.pdbx_description
1 polymer ?
#
loop_
_entity_poly.entity_id
_entity_poly.type
_entity_poly.pdbx_seq_one_letter_code
_entity_poly.pdbx_strand_id
1 'polypeptide(L)'
;MPASFKVLHDPVKNYETIIADFGECAIGRVAPIDLGFWWIILLCAYTKSTGDTSLAELPKCQRGIRLILTLCLSEAFDTFPTLLCADGCCMIDRRMGVYEYPIEIQALFFMALRCALYLLKNDDEGKECADRISKRLHALSYHMRSFFWLDIKQLNDIYRYKTEEYSHTAVNKFNVMPDSLPDWVFDFMPTRGGYFIGNVSPARMDFRWFCLSNCIAILSSLATPEQASAIMDLIESRWEELVGEMPLKICYPAMESHEWRIVTGCDPKNTG
;
A
#
# COMPACT_ATOMS: atom_id res chain seq x y z
N MET A 1 -8.66 13.34 -2.36
CA MET A 1 -10.03 13.01 -1.90
C MET A 1 -10.14 13.40 -0.44
N PRO A 2 -11.32 13.79 0.08
CA PRO A 2 -11.44 14.15 1.49
C PRO A 2 -11.31 12.91 2.39
N ALA A 3 -10.67 13.08 3.55
CA ALA A 3 -10.53 12.09 4.62
C ALA A 3 -11.90 11.62 5.15
N SER A 4 -12.77 12.60 5.39
CA SER A 4 -14.11 12.39 5.91
C SER A 4 -15.02 13.53 5.48
N PHE A 5 -16.32 13.37 5.73
CA PHE A 5 -17.28 14.46 5.62
C PHE A 5 -18.35 14.31 6.71
N LYS A 6 -18.94 15.44 7.11
CA LYS A 6 -20.08 15.49 8.02
C LYS A 6 -21.23 16.26 7.41
N VAL A 7 -22.45 15.87 7.76
CA VAL A 7 -23.68 16.59 7.40
C VAL A 7 -24.09 17.44 8.59
N LEU A 8 -24.12 18.76 8.40
CA LEU A 8 -24.65 19.69 9.39
C LEU A 8 -26.09 20.04 9.03
N HIS A 9 -27.00 19.82 9.98
CA HIS A 9 -28.40 20.19 9.86
C HIS A 9 -28.65 21.54 10.53
N ASP A 10 -29.19 22.50 9.78
CA ASP A 10 -29.71 23.76 10.33
C ASP A 10 -31.20 23.56 10.65
N PRO A 11 -31.60 23.46 11.93
CA PRO A 11 -32.99 23.18 12.32
C PRO A 11 -33.93 24.36 12.05
N VAL A 12 -33.41 25.58 11.87
CA VAL A 12 -34.21 26.77 11.60
C VAL A 12 -34.50 26.88 10.11
N LYS A 13 -33.50 26.62 9.26
CA LYS A 13 -33.63 26.67 7.80
C LYS A 13 -34.10 25.36 7.17
N ASN A 14 -34.12 24.27 7.95
CA ASN A 14 -34.37 22.91 7.49
C ASN A 14 -33.50 22.54 6.27
N TYR A 15 -32.21 22.88 6.35
CA TYR A 15 -31.25 22.72 5.27
C TYR A 15 -30.01 21.98 5.76
N GLU A 16 -29.50 21.08 4.92
CA GLU A 16 -28.33 20.25 5.21
C GLU A 16 -27.12 20.73 4.41
N THR A 17 -25.97 20.86 5.09
CA THR A 17 -24.71 21.25 4.46
C THR A 17 -23.65 20.17 4.68
N ILE A 18 -22.98 19.76 3.61
CA ILE A 18 -21.88 18.81 3.67
C ILE A 18 -20.57 19.58 3.87
N ILE A 19 -19.82 19.22 4.91
CA ILE A 19 -18.48 19.74 5.16
C ILE A 19 -17.49 18.59 5.07
N ALA A 20 -16.56 18.71 4.14
CA ALA A 20 -15.46 17.77 3.96
C ALA A 20 -14.23 18.20 4.76
N ASP A 21 -13.43 17.22 5.19
CA ASP A 21 -12.10 17.40 5.79
C ASP A 21 -11.08 16.69 4.90
N PHE A 22 -10.06 17.40 4.41
CA PHE A 22 -9.00 16.87 3.56
C PHE A 22 -7.72 16.54 4.35
N GLY A 23 -7.76 16.61 5.68
CA GLY A 23 -6.62 16.43 6.58
C GLY A 23 -6.26 17.70 7.36
N GLU A 24 -6.89 18.83 7.05
CA GLU A 24 -6.71 20.10 7.77
C GLU A 24 -7.20 20.05 9.21
N CYS A 25 -8.23 19.24 9.48
CA CYS A 25 -8.73 19.01 10.84
C CYS A 25 -8.25 17.67 11.43
N ALA A 26 -7.59 16.82 10.64
CA ALA A 26 -7.04 15.56 11.11
C ALA A 26 -5.92 15.77 12.14
N ILE A 27 -5.88 14.92 13.17
CA ILE A 27 -4.81 14.93 14.16
C ILE A 27 -3.49 14.62 13.46
N GLY A 28 -2.48 15.46 13.64
CA GLY A 28 -1.18 15.29 12.98
C GLY A 28 -1.15 15.76 11.51
N ARG A 29 -2.24 16.33 10.98
CA ARG A 29 -2.36 16.82 9.60
C ARG A 29 -1.99 15.78 8.54
N VAL A 30 -2.43 14.57 8.79
CA VAL A 30 -2.16 13.41 7.95
C VAL A 30 -2.88 13.54 6.61
N ALA A 31 -2.20 13.16 5.53
CA ALA A 31 -2.76 13.16 4.18
C ALA A 31 -3.31 11.77 3.81
N PRO A 32 -4.61 11.62 3.51
CA PRO A 32 -5.22 10.32 3.21
C PRO A 32 -5.01 9.93 1.73
N ILE A 33 -3.87 9.31 1.44
CA ILE A 33 -3.48 8.97 0.06
C ILE A 33 -4.36 7.84 -0.49
N ASP A 34 -4.70 6.88 0.35
CA ASP A 34 -5.48 5.67 0.03
C ASP A 34 -6.90 5.96 -0.47
N LEU A 35 -7.55 7.03 -0.01
CA LEU A 35 -8.95 7.33 -0.35
C LEU A 35 -9.18 7.61 -1.83
N GLY A 36 -8.18 8.15 -2.54
CA GLY A 36 -8.23 8.26 -4.00
C GLY A 36 -8.31 6.89 -4.67
N PHE A 37 -7.54 5.93 -4.18
CA PHE A 37 -7.51 4.57 -4.69
C PHE A 37 -8.80 3.82 -4.35
N TRP A 38 -9.27 3.92 -3.11
CA TRP A 38 -10.55 3.34 -2.70
C TRP A 38 -11.72 3.86 -3.52
N TRP A 39 -11.75 5.15 -3.85
CA TRP A 39 -12.80 5.72 -4.70
C TRP A 39 -12.81 5.09 -6.11
N ILE A 40 -11.63 4.92 -6.73
CA ILE A 40 -11.51 4.28 -8.05
C ILE A 40 -11.89 2.79 -7.98
N ILE A 41 -11.41 2.08 -6.95
CA ILE A 41 -11.70 0.66 -6.72
C ILE A 41 -13.20 0.45 -6.49
N LEU A 42 -13.84 1.29 -5.69
CA LEU A 42 -15.27 1.21 -5.41
C LEU A 42 -16.12 1.52 -6.65
N LEU A 43 -15.73 2.52 -7.44
CA LEU A 43 -16.39 2.79 -8.72
C LEU A 43 -16.29 1.58 -9.67
N CYS A 44 -15.14 0.91 -9.72
CA CYS A 44 -14.97 -0.33 -10.48
C CYS A 44 -15.83 -1.48 -9.95
N ALA A 45 -15.88 -1.65 -8.63
CA ALA A 45 -16.73 -2.65 -8.00
C ALA A 45 -18.22 -2.40 -8.30
N TYR A 46 -18.68 -1.14 -8.25
CA TYR A 46 -20.04 -0.76 -8.61
C TYR A 46 -20.37 -1.15 -10.06
N THR A 47 -19.54 -0.75 -11.03
CA THR A 47 -19.81 -1.05 -12.45
C THR A 47 -19.78 -2.56 -12.73
N LYS A 48 -18.87 -3.30 -12.08
CA LYS A 48 -18.82 -4.77 -12.16
C LYS A 48 -20.04 -5.44 -11.55
N SER A 49 -20.51 -4.95 -10.39
CA SER A 49 -21.62 -5.54 -9.66
C SER A 49 -22.98 -5.25 -10.32
N THR A 50 -23.14 -4.08 -10.93
CA THR A 50 -24.42 -3.65 -11.51
C THR A 50 -24.49 -3.87 -13.03
N GLY A 51 -23.34 -3.96 -13.70
CA GLY A 51 -23.25 -3.90 -15.16
C GLY A 51 -23.47 -2.49 -15.73
N ASP A 52 -23.77 -1.50 -14.90
CA ASP A 52 -24.04 -0.12 -15.31
C ASP A 52 -22.74 0.68 -15.40
N THR A 53 -22.32 1.01 -16.62
CA THR A 53 -21.15 1.85 -16.89
C THR A 53 -21.48 3.35 -16.93
N SER A 54 -22.77 3.72 -16.93
CA SER A 54 -23.19 5.11 -17.17
C SER A 54 -22.61 6.08 -16.13
N LEU A 55 -22.54 5.67 -14.86
CA LEU A 55 -21.94 6.45 -13.78
C LEU A 55 -20.45 6.71 -14.03
N ALA A 56 -19.69 5.66 -14.35
CA ALA A 56 -18.25 5.79 -14.62
C ALA A 56 -17.98 6.63 -15.87
N GLU A 57 -18.86 6.56 -16.86
CA GLU A 57 -18.77 7.31 -18.11
C GLU A 57 -19.15 8.80 -17.98
N LEU A 58 -19.71 9.24 -16.85
CA LEU A 58 -20.00 10.65 -16.63
C LEU A 58 -18.71 11.49 -16.73
N PRO A 59 -18.75 12.66 -17.41
CA PRO A 59 -17.57 13.52 -17.54
C PRO A 59 -16.93 13.89 -16.20
N LYS A 60 -17.75 14.05 -15.14
CA LYS A 60 -17.27 14.34 -13.79
C LYS A 60 -16.48 13.16 -13.19
N CYS A 61 -16.95 11.92 -13.38
CA CYS A 61 -16.26 10.72 -12.90
C CYS A 61 -14.97 10.48 -13.67
N GLN A 62 -15.00 10.58 -15.01
CA GLN A 62 -13.81 10.50 -15.85
C GLN A 62 -12.74 11.53 -15.46
N ARG A 63 -13.16 12.79 -15.22
CA ARG A 63 -12.27 13.82 -14.71
C ARG A 63 -11.73 13.48 -13.32
N GLY A 64 -12.56 12.94 -12.42
CA GLY A 64 -12.15 12.50 -11.09
C GLY A 64 -11.06 11.44 -11.12
N ILE A 65 -11.25 10.39 -11.94
CA ILE A 65 -10.24 9.34 -12.17
C ILE A 65 -8.93 9.97 -12.66
N ARG A 66 -8.98 10.80 -13.72
CA ARG A 66 -7.79 11.44 -14.29
C ARG A 66 -7.06 12.35 -13.31
N LEU A 67 -7.78 13.12 -12.48
CA LEU A 67 -7.16 13.98 -11.47
C LEU A 67 -6.39 13.16 -10.42
N ILE A 68 -6.99 12.08 -9.90
CA ILE A 68 -6.33 11.20 -8.93
C ILE A 68 -5.08 10.58 -9.56
N LEU A 69 -5.19 10.04 -10.78
CA LEU A 69 -4.06 9.43 -11.48
C LEU A 69 -2.95 10.44 -11.81
N THR A 70 -3.30 11.68 -12.16
CA THR A 70 -2.32 12.71 -12.48
C THR A 70 -1.45 13.05 -11.29
N LEU A 71 -2.03 13.08 -10.08
CA LEU A 71 -1.29 13.29 -8.84
C LEU A 71 -0.32 12.14 -8.53
N CYS A 72 -0.71 10.90 -8.83
CA CYS A 72 0.12 9.72 -8.54
C CYS A 72 1.14 9.38 -9.64
N LEU A 73 0.87 9.79 -10.88
CA LEU A 73 1.73 9.51 -12.04
C LEU A 73 2.57 10.72 -12.46
N SER A 74 2.57 11.80 -11.67
CA SER A 74 3.41 12.96 -11.92
C SER A 74 4.89 12.60 -11.85
N GLU A 75 5.68 13.23 -12.71
CA GLU A 75 7.14 13.14 -12.63
C GLU A 75 7.63 13.84 -11.36
N ALA A 76 8.58 13.21 -10.68
CA ALA A 76 9.20 13.70 -9.45
C ALA A 76 10.67 13.29 -9.44
N PHE A 77 11.41 13.70 -8.41
CA PHE A 77 12.78 13.24 -8.15
C PHE A 77 12.85 11.80 -7.62
N ASP A 78 11.73 11.06 -7.67
CA ASP A 78 11.66 9.69 -7.23
C ASP A 78 12.35 8.76 -8.24
N THR A 79 13.23 7.91 -7.74
CA THR A 79 13.95 6.91 -8.54
C THR A 79 13.25 5.56 -8.53
N PHE A 80 12.17 5.42 -7.75
CA PHE A 80 11.37 4.21 -7.63
C PHE A 80 10.03 4.32 -8.37
N PRO A 81 9.47 3.20 -8.85
CA PRO A 81 8.14 3.20 -9.47
C PRO A 81 7.00 3.28 -8.43
N THR A 82 7.31 3.06 -7.16
CA THR A 82 6.41 3.17 -6.00
C THR A 82 6.04 4.62 -5.71
N LEU A 83 5.02 4.83 -4.89
CA LEU A 83 4.60 6.15 -4.42
C LEU A 83 5.26 6.48 -3.09
N LEU A 84 6.04 7.56 -3.06
CA LEU A 84 6.58 8.15 -1.85
C LEU A 84 5.46 8.72 -0.96
N CYS A 85 5.48 8.33 0.31
CA CYS A 85 4.44 8.63 1.27
C CYS A 85 5.00 9.19 2.59
N ALA A 86 4.23 10.05 3.24
CA ALA A 86 4.46 10.40 4.64
C ALA A 86 3.93 9.28 5.56
N ASP A 87 4.33 9.30 6.84
CA ASP A 87 3.76 8.41 7.85
C ASP A 87 2.27 8.72 8.05
N GLY A 88 1.49 7.72 8.48
CA GLY A 88 0.05 7.87 8.68
C GLY A 88 -0.81 7.90 7.40
N CYS A 89 -0.25 7.69 6.21
CA CYS A 89 -0.93 8.03 4.94
C CYS A 89 -2.03 7.07 4.45
N CYS A 90 -2.33 5.99 5.20
CA CYS A 90 -3.20 4.90 4.78
C CYS A 90 -4.22 4.57 5.89
N MET A 91 -4.72 3.33 5.98
CA MET A 91 -5.60 2.91 7.08
C MET A 91 -4.99 3.21 8.46
N ILE A 92 -3.66 3.08 8.56
CA ILE A 92 -2.91 3.50 9.74
C ILE A 92 -2.72 5.02 9.62
N ASP A 93 -3.53 5.78 10.36
CA ASP A 93 -3.60 7.25 10.34
C ASP A 93 -2.72 7.93 11.40
N ARG A 94 -1.78 7.16 11.98
CA ARG A 94 -0.85 7.61 13.03
C ARG A 94 0.58 7.24 12.67
N ARG A 95 1.53 7.84 13.39
CA ARG A 95 2.96 7.56 13.19
C ARG A 95 3.28 6.13 13.59
N MET A 96 3.60 5.28 12.61
CA MET A 96 3.84 3.85 12.77
C MET A 96 5.03 3.33 11.95
N GLY A 97 5.83 4.25 11.39
CA GLY A 97 6.94 3.89 10.52
C GLY A 97 6.49 3.48 9.12
N VAL A 98 5.27 3.86 8.70
CA VAL A 98 4.73 3.56 7.37
C VAL A 98 5.02 4.68 6.35
N TYR A 99 6.07 5.46 6.59
CA TYR A 99 6.58 6.46 5.65
C TYR A 99 7.40 5.81 4.52
N GLU A 100 7.75 6.59 3.49
CA GLU A 100 8.39 6.15 2.24
C GLU A 100 7.49 5.30 1.35
N TYR A 101 7.73 3.99 1.22
CA TYR A 101 7.05 3.15 0.24
C TYR A 101 6.27 2.02 0.92
N PRO A 102 5.24 2.33 1.74
CA PRO A 102 4.49 1.32 2.46
C PRO A 102 3.72 0.43 1.50
N ILE A 103 3.83 -0.89 1.68
CA ILE A 103 3.19 -1.92 0.84
C ILE A 103 1.68 -1.72 0.67
N GLU A 104 1.00 -1.19 1.68
CA GLU A 104 -0.44 -0.92 1.63
C GLU A 104 -0.79 0.07 0.51
N ILE A 105 -0.10 1.22 0.48
CA ILE A 105 -0.28 2.20 -0.58
C ILE A 105 0.13 1.63 -1.93
N GLN A 106 1.22 0.86 -2.00
CA GLN A 106 1.67 0.31 -3.28
C GLN A 106 0.68 -0.71 -3.86
N ALA A 107 0.11 -1.57 -3.00
CA ALA A 107 -0.90 -2.56 -3.39
C ALA A 107 -2.22 -1.89 -3.82
N LEU A 108 -2.70 -0.89 -3.06
CA LEU A 108 -3.89 -0.10 -3.40
C LEU A 108 -3.68 0.69 -4.70
N PHE A 109 -2.51 1.28 -4.88
CA PHE A 109 -2.15 2.00 -6.09
C PHE A 109 -2.16 1.07 -7.31
N PHE A 110 -1.54 -0.11 -7.20
CA PHE A 110 -1.55 -1.12 -8.26
C PHE A 110 -2.99 -1.55 -8.62
N MET A 111 -3.84 -1.80 -7.62
CA MET A 111 -5.24 -2.16 -7.83
C MET A 111 -6.03 -1.02 -8.49
N ALA A 112 -5.84 0.22 -8.04
CA ALA A 112 -6.50 1.40 -8.60
C ALA A 112 -6.09 1.67 -10.04
N LEU A 113 -4.80 1.49 -10.39
CA LEU A 113 -4.32 1.58 -11.77
C LEU A 113 -5.01 0.56 -12.69
N ARG A 114 -5.14 -0.70 -12.24
CA ARG A 114 -5.86 -1.74 -13.00
C ARG A 114 -7.35 -1.41 -13.16
N CYS A 115 -7.98 -0.94 -12.08
CA CYS A 115 -9.37 -0.50 -12.11
C CYS A 115 -9.55 0.70 -13.06
N ALA A 116 -8.64 1.65 -13.05
CA ALA A 116 -8.68 2.81 -13.93
C ALA A 116 -8.58 2.42 -15.41
N LEU A 117 -7.71 1.47 -15.78
CA LEU A 117 -7.67 0.95 -17.16
C LEU A 117 -9.01 0.38 -17.63
N TYR A 118 -9.77 -0.24 -16.71
CA TYR A 118 -11.10 -0.76 -17.03
C TYR A 118 -12.16 0.34 -17.14
N LEU A 119 -12.01 1.43 -16.39
CA LEU A 119 -13.02 2.50 -16.27
C LEU A 119 -12.81 3.67 -17.26
N LEU A 120 -11.60 3.88 -17.77
CA LEU A 120 -11.29 4.99 -18.66
C LEU A 120 -11.97 4.82 -20.02
N LYS A 121 -12.46 5.93 -20.58
CA LYS A 121 -13.00 5.96 -21.94
C LYS A 121 -11.88 5.81 -22.97
N ASN A 122 -12.25 5.29 -24.14
CA ASN A 122 -11.36 5.15 -25.30
C ASN A 122 -11.25 6.42 -26.15
N ASP A 123 -11.36 7.60 -25.53
CA ASP A 123 -11.06 8.89 -26.17
C ASP A 123 -9.54 9.16 -26.17
N ASP A 124 -9.08 10.21 -26.85
CA ASP A 124 -7.65 10.47 -27.00
C ASP A 124 -6.97 10.77 -25.65
N GLU A 125 -7.64 11.53 -24.77
CA GLU A 125 -7.17 11.75 -23.38
C GLU A 125 -7.08 10.44 -22.58
N GLY A 126 -8.07 9.56 -22.73
CA GLY A 126 -8.12 8.27 -22.05
C GLY A 126 -7.03 7.32 -22.53
N LYS A 127 -6.73 7.29 -23.83
CA LYS A 127 -5.63 6.49 -24.40
C LYS A 127 -4.26 6.92 -23.88
N GLU A 128 -3.98 8.22 -23.87
CA GLU A 128 -2.71 8.73 -23.33
C GLU A 128 -2.55 8.37 -21.83
N CYS A 129 -3.64 8.51 -21.07
CA CYS A 129 -3.65 8.11 -19.67
C CYS A 129 -3.43 6.60 -19.51
N ALA A 130 -4.09 5.77 -20.33
CA ALA A 130 -3.94 4.32 -20.32
C ALA A 130 -2.50 3.86 -20.63
N ASP A 131 -1.81 4.52 -21.55
CA ASP A 131 -0.41 4.23 -21.86
C ASP A 131 0.51 4.51 -20.66
N ARG A 132 0.31 5.63 -19.97
CA ARG A 132 1.05 5.96 -18.74
C ARG A 132 0.78 4.96 -17.63
N ILE A 133 -0.48 4.58 -17.44
CA ILE A 133 -0.86 3.55 -16.47
C ILE A 133 -0.19 2.22 -16.79
N SER A 134 -0.20 1.79 -18.05
CA SER A 134 0.36 0.49 -18.47
C SER A 134 1.88 0.43 -18.22
N LYS A 135 2.61 1.51 -18.54
CA LYS A 135 4.04 1.63 -18.22
C LYS A 135 4.30 1.55 -16.72
N ARG A 136 3.51 2.27 -15.91
CA ARG A 136 3.65 2.24 -14.44
C ARG A 136 3.33 0.88 -13.86
N LEU A 137 2.26 0.22 -14.30
CA LEU A 137 1.89 -1.13 -13.86
C LEU A 137 2.99 -2.15 -14.14
N HIS A 138 3.66 -2.07 -15.29
CA HIS A 138 4.78 -2.95 -15.60
C HIS A 138 5.95 -2.74 -14.64
N ALA A 139 6.38 -1.49 -14.45
CA ALA A 139 7.48 -1.15 -13.54
C ALA A 139 7.16 -1.52 -12.08
N LEU A 140 5.94 -1.21 -11.62
CA LEU A 140 5.49 -1.53 -10.26
C LEU A 140 5.39 -3.04 -10.06
N SER A 141 4.82 -3.79 -11.01
CA SER A 141 4.74 -5.25 -10.92
C SER A 141 6.12 -5.90 -10.78
N TYR A 142 7.10 -5.47 -11.58
CA TYR A 142 8.46 -5.97 -11.48
C TYR A 142 9.08 -5.63 -10.12
N HIS A 143 8.98 -4.36 -9.70
CA HIS A 143 9.58 -3.88 -8.46
C HIS A 143 9.00 -4.58 -7.23
N MET A 144 7.67 -4.65 -7.10
CA MET A 144 7.02 -5.29 -5.95
C MET A 144 7.36 -6.78 -5.87
N ARG A 145 7.26 -7.52 -6.98
CA ARG A 145 7.54 -8.97 -6.99
C ARG A 145 9.00 -9.32 -6.76
N SER A 146 9.92 -8.43 -7.12
CA SER A 146 11.36 -8.68 -7.01
C SER A 146 11.94 -8.24 -5.66
N PHE A 147 11.42 -7.15 -5.09
CA PHE A 147 12.06 -6.50 -3.93
C PHE A 147 11.21 -6.48 -2.67
N PHE A 148 9.88 -6.49 -2.78
CA PHE A 148 9.00 -6.56 -1.60
C PHE A 148 8.69 -8.02 -1.22
N TRP A 149 8.86 -8.98 -2.12
CA TRP A 149 8.59 -10.38 -1.81
C TRP A 149 9.65 -10.98 -0.89
N LEU A 150 9.19 -11.63 0.18
CA LEU A 150 10.04 -12.34 1.11
C LEU A 150 9.50 -13.76 1.35
N ASP A 151 10.35 -14.73 1.08
CA ASP A 151 10.21 -16.13 1.50
C ASP A 151 11.53 -16.57 2.15
N ILE A 152 11.60 -17.83 2.62
CA ILE A 152 12.81 -18.34 3.27
C ILE A 152 14.05 -18.29 2.37
N LYS A 153 13.90 -18.39 1.04
CA LYS A 153 15.02 -18.31 0.12
C LYS A 153 15.52 -16.88 0.04
N GLN A 154 14.62 -15.93 -0.17
CA GLN A 154 14.97 -14.51 -0.23
C GLN A 154 15.53 -13.99 1.10
N LEU A 155 14.99 -14.44 2.24
CA LEU A 155 15.54 -14.11 3.55
C LEU A 155 16.99 -14.58 3.70
N ASN A 156 17.29 -15.81 3.27
CA ASN A 156 18.66 -16.34 3.27
C ASN A 156 19.59 -15.57 2.32
N ASP A 157 19.09 -15.13 1.17
CA ASP A 157 19.87 -14.32 0.24
C ASP A 157 20.18 -12.93 0.83
N ILE A 158 19.20 -12.27 1.45
CA ILE A 158 19.37 -10.97 2.14
C ILE A 158 20.35 -11.08 3.31
N TYR A 159 20.24 -12.14 4.12
CA TYR A 159 21.16 -12.41 5.23
C TYR A 159 22.63 -12.54 4.77
N ARG A 160 22.85 -12.88 3.50
CA ARG A 160 24.19 -13.07 2.91
C ARG A 160 24.62 -11.93 2.01
N TYR A 161 23.88 -10.81 2.01
CA TYR A 161 24.23 -9.65 1.21
C TYR A 161 25.61 -9.12 1.55
N LYS A 162 26.29 -8.63 0.53
CA LYS A 162 27.42 -7.73 0.69
C LYS A 162 26.89 -6.30 0.70
N THR A 163 27.60 -5.43 1.41
CA THR A 163 27.27 -4.02 1.54
C THR A 163 28.17 -3.19 0.62
N GLU A 164 27.81 -1.92 0.43
CA GLU A 164 28.58 -0.95 -0.36
C GLU A 164 28.77 -1.39 -1.84
N GLU A 165 27.76 -2.06 -2.40
CA GLU A 165 27.77 -2.46 -3.80
C GLU A 165 27.44 -1.27 -4.72
N TYR A 166 28.44 -0.82 -5.49
CA TYR A 166 28.27 0.27 -6.46
C TYR A 166 28.35 -0.25 -7.90
N SER A 167 27.24 -0.79 -8.42
CA SER A 167 27.12 -1.19 -9.83
C SER A 167 25.67 -1.43 -10.25
N HIS A 168 25.39 -1.39 -11.56
CA HIS A 168 24.08 -1.80 -12.10
C HIS A 168 23.78 -3.31 -11.91
N THR A 169 24.82 -4.11 -11.66
CA THR A 169 24.74 -5.55 -11.41
C THR A 169 24.73 -5.90 -9.93
N ALA A 170 24.56 -4.91 -9.05
CA ALA A 170 24.46 -5.12 -7.61
C ALA A 170 23.29 -6.05 -7.26
N VAL A 171 23.54 -6.97 -6.34
CA VAL A 171 22.54 -7.85 -5.73
C VAL A 171 21.81 -7.08 -4.63
N ASN A 172 22.57 -6.43 -3.74
CA ASN A 172 22.02 -5.59 -2.67
C ASN A 172 21.70 -4.18 -3.16
N LYS A 173 20.68 -4.05 -4.00
CA LYS A 173 20.33 -2.79 -4.69
C LYS A 173 19.99 -1.62 -3.77
N PHE A 174 19.59 -1.91 -2.54
CA PHE A 174 19.17 -0.90 -1.56
C PHE A 174 20.18 -0.69 -0.45
N ASN A 175 21.34 -1.36 -0.49
CA ASN A 175 22.37 -1.33 0.56
C ASN A 175 21.79 -1.67 1.95
N VAL A 176 20.95 -2.70 2.03
CA VAL A 176 20.40 -3.21 3.30
C VAL A 176 21.52 -3.89 4.07
N MET A 177 21.63 -3.58 5.36
CA MET A 177 22.61 -4.18 6.25
C MET A 177 22.07 -5.54 6.73
N PRO A 178 22.76 -6.67 6.48
CA PRO A 178 22.32 -7.97 6.98
C PRO A 178 22.17 -8.00 8.51
N ASP A 179 23.06 -7.31 9.22
CA ASP A 179 23.05 -7.20 10.68
C ASP A 179 21.86 -6.40 11.22
N SER A 180 21.11 -5.68 10.38
CA SER A 180 19.88 -4.98 10.79
C SER A 180 18.62 -5.83 10.64
N LEU A 181 18.74 -7.09 10.20
CA LEU A 181 17.61 -8.01 10.14
C LEU A 181 17.10 -8.31 11.56
N PRO A 182 15.80 -8.11 11.86
CA PRO A 182 15.28 -8.43 13.18
C PRO A 182 15.28 -9.95 13.45
N ASP A 183 15.72 -10.35 14.65
CA ASP A 183 15.82 -11.77 15.03
C ASP A 183 14.48 -12.53 14.85
N TRP A 184 13.36 -11.88 15.16
CA TRP A 184 12.03 -12.49 15.05
C TRP A 184 11.70 -12.97 13.63
N VAL A 185 12.29 -12.37 12.59
CA VAL A 185 11.99 -12.71 11.19
C VAL A 185 12.44 -14.13 10.87
N PHE A 186 13.58 -14.56 11.42
CA PHE A 186 14.12 -15.90 11.18
C PHE A 186 13.25 -16.98 11.81
N ASP A 187 12.73 -16.73 13.02
CA ASP A 187 11.83 -17.64 13.71
C ASP A 187 10.42 -17.63 13.14
N PHE A 188 9.96 -16.48 12.63
CA PHE A 188 8.65 -16.31 12.02
C PHE A 188 8.56 -16.92 10.62
N MET A 189 9.61 -16.85 9.80
CA MET A 189 9.57 -17.32 8.42
C MET A 189 9.44 -18.86 8.34
N PRO A 190 8.33 -19.42 7.82
CA PRO A 190 8.17 -20.86 7.69
C PRO A 190 9.00 -21.42 6.53
N THR A 191 9.17 -22.75 6.49
CA THR A 191 9.83 -23.44 5.36
C THR A 191 9.00 -23.35 4.07
N ARG A 192 7.67 -23.25 4.20
CA ARG A 192 6.72 -23.05 3.09
C ARG A 192 5.88 -21.81 3.39
N GLY A 193 5.89 -20.87 2.46
CA GLY A 193 5.15 -19.63 2.56
C GLY A 193 6.03 -18.41 2.33
N GLY A 194 5.41 -17.25 2.30
CA GLY A 194 6.05 -15.96 2.08
C GLY A 194 5.04 -14.84 2.03
N TYR A 195 5.51 -13.60 2.04
CA TYR A 195 4.65 -12.42 2.02
C TYR A 195 5.36 -11.22 1.41
N PHE A 196 4.60 -10.17 1.13
CA PHE A 196 5.16 -8.85 0.81
C PHE A 196 5.45 -8.09 2.10
N ILE A 197 6.72 -7.69 2.28
CA ILE A 197 7.19 -6.94 3.44
C ILE A 197 6.61 -5.52 3.48
N GLY A 198 6.62 -4.91 4.66
CA GLY A 198 6.01 -3.62 4.95
C GLY A 198 6.54 -2.46 4.12
N ASN A 199 7.84 -2.43 3.86
CA ASN A 199 8.49 -1.30 3.19
C ASN A 199 9.86 -1.69 2.60
N VAL A 200 10.22 -1.04 1.50
CA VAL A 200 11.56 -1.13 0.89
C VAL A 200 11.97 0.26 0.42
N SER A 201 13.07 0.77 0.95
CA SER A 201 13.61 2.09 0.63
C SER A 201 15.13 2.12 0.72
N PRO A 202 15.81 3.21 0.33
CA PRO A 202 17.27 3.30 0.44
C PRO A 202 17.77 3.02 1.87
N ALA A 203 18.62 2.00 2.00
CA ALA A 203 19.18 1.50 3.25
C ALA A 203 18.16 1.02 4.30
N ARG A 204 16.92 0.72 3.91
CA ARG A 204 15.87 0.29 4.84
C ARG A 204 14.93 -0.75 4.23
N MET A 205 14.65 -1.77 5.03
CA MET A 205 13.57 -2.73 4.80
C MET A 205 12.78 -2.89 6.09
N ASP A 206 11.47 -2.74 6.00
CA ASP A 206 10.56 -3.02 7.12
C ASP A 206 9.95 -4.40 6.90
N PHE A 207 10.41 -5.36 7.70
CA PHE A 207 10.03 -6.76 7.57
C PHE A 207 8.63 -7.07 8.12
N ARG A 208 7.95 -6.13 8.79
CA ARG A 208 6.63 -6.40 9.37
C ARG A 208 5.65 -6.87 8.30
N TRP A 209 4.83 -7.86 8.64
CA TRP A 209 3.72 -8.30 7.83
C TRP A 209 2.54 -7.34 8.00
N PHE A 210 1.87 -6.99 6.91
CA PHE A 210 0.67 -6.15 6.91
C PHE A 210 -0.48 -6.89 6.22
N CYS A 211 -1.61 -7.01 6.92
CA CYS A 211 -2.73 -7.85 6.48
C CYS A 211 -3.39 -7.32 5.21
N LEU A 212 -3.85 -6.06 5.25
CA LEU A 212 -4.63 -5.46 4.17
C LEU A 212 -3.83 -5.46 2.87
N SER A 213 -2.55 -5.13 2.95
CA SER A 213 -1.68 -5.03 1.78
C SER A 213 -1.44 -6.38 1.09
N ASN A 214 -1.21 -7.45 1.85
CA ASN A 214 -1.06 -8.81 1.29
C ASN A 214 -2.38 -9.32 0.70
N CYS A 215 -3.52 -9.01 1.32
CA CYS A 215 -4.84 -9.32 0.75
C CYS A 215 -5.08 -8.58 -0.58
N ILE A 216 -4.82 -7.26 -0.63
CA ILE A 216 -4.97 -6.48 -1.85
C ILE A 216 -3.98 -6.94 -2.92
N ALA A 217 -2.76 -7.36 -2.54
CA ALA A 217 -1.79 -7.91 -3.50
C ALA A 217 -2.33 -9.17 -4.20
N ILE A 218 -3.02 -10.05 -3.47
CA ILE A 218 -3.72 -11.22 -4.04
C ILE A 218 -4.89 -10.75 -4.93
N LEU A 219 -5.80 -9.94 -4.40
CA LEU A 219 -7.04 -9.53 -5.08
C LEU A 219 -6.78 -8.74 -6.38
N SER A 220 -5.71 -7.96 -6.42
CA SER A 220 -5.31 -7.16 -7.58
C SER A 220 -4.46 -7.94 -8.61
N SER A 221 -4.12 -9.19 -8.32
CA SER A 221 -3.14 -9.99 -9.08
C SER A 221 -1.75 -9.34 -9.16
N LEU A 222 -1.39 -8.54 -8.15
CA LEU A 222 -0.01 -8.10 -7.95
C LEU A 222 0.86 -9.30 -7.59
N ALA A 223 0.40 -10.13 -6.65
CA ALA A 223 0.99 -11.42 -6.35
C ALA A 223 0.85 -12.37 -7.56
N THR A 224 1.89 -13.14 -7.87
CA THR A 224 1.73 -14.28 -8.78
C THR A 224 0.88 -15.38 -8.12
N PRO A 225 0.33 -16.35 -8.86
CA PRO A 225 -0.42 -17.46 -8.25
C PRO A 225 0.38 -18.22 -7.19
N GLU A 226 1.69 -18.39 -7.40
CA GLU A 226 2.61 -19.02 -6.45
C GLU A 226 2.78 -18.17 -5.19
N GLN A 227 2.98 -16.86 -5.34
CA GLN A 227 3.07 -15.93 -4.22
C GLN A 227 1.77 -15.85 -3.42
N ALA A 228 0.61 -15.83 -4.11
CA ALA A 228 -0.69 -15.85 -3.46
C ALA A 228 -0.90 -17.13 -2.64
N SER A 229 -0.53 -18.28 -3.19
CA SER A 229 -0.58 -19.56 -2.48
C SER A 229 0.38 -19.57 -1.29
N ALA A 230 1.59 -19.01 -1.45
CA ALA A 230 2.57 -18.89 -0.39
C ALA A 230 2.14 -17.94 0.74
N ILE A 231 1.38 -16.88 0.45
CA ILE A 231 0.76 -16.04 1.48
C ILE A 231 -0.26 -16.84 2.30
N MET A 232 -1.06 -17.69 1.64
CA MET A 232 -2.01 -18.56 2.34
C MET A 232 -1.30 -19.63 3.18
N ASP A 233 -0.27 -20.29 2.63
CA ASP A 233 0.58 -21.24 3.36
C ASP A 233 1.20 -20.57 4.60
N LEU A 234 1.65 -19.32 4.49
CA LEU A 234 2.16 -18.54 5.63
C LEU A 234 1.07 -18.34 6.69
N ILE A 235 -0.12 -17.86 6.32
CA ILE A 235 -1.23 -17.61 7.25
C ILE A 235 -1.65 -18.90 7.97
N GLU A 236 -1.70 -20.03 7.26
CA GLU A 236 -1.98 -21.34 7.86
C GLU A 236 -0.88 -21.77 8.84
N SER A 237 0.38 -21.58 8.47
CA SER A 237 1.53 -21.98 9.31
C SER A 237 1.74 -21.11 10.54
N ARG A 238 1.34 -19.83 10.47
CA ARG A 238 1.48 -18.81 11.51
C ARG A 238 0.13 -18.29 11.98
N TRP A 239 -0.85 -19.19 12.06
CA TRP A 239 -2.23 -18.85 12.38
C TRP A 239 -2.36 -18.16 13.73
N GLU A 240 -1.66 -18.65 14.76
CA GLU A 240 -1.70 -18.07 16.10
C GLU A 240 -1.09 -16.65 16.11
N GLU A 241 0.01 -16.45 15.40
CA GLU A 241 0.69 -15.15 15.32
C GLU A 241 -0.05 -14.13 14.46
N LEU A 242 -0.77 -14.53 13.40
CA LEU A 242 -1.42 -13.61 12.46
C LEU A 242 -2.92 -13.44 12.70
N VAL A 243 -3.56 -14.45 13.28
CA VAL A 243 -5.00 -14.51 13.54
C VAL A 243 -5.28 -14.66 15.04
N GLY A 244 -4.76 -15.70 15.67
CA GLY A 244 -5.10 -16.07 17.04
C GLY A 244 -6.61 -16.26 17.24
N GLU A 245 -7.14 -15.79 18.36
CA GLU A 245 -8.57 -15.89 18.69
C GLU A 245 -9.45 -14.82 18.00
N MET A 246 -8.84 -13.80 17.37
CA MET A 246 -9.56 -12.67 16.77
C MET A 246 -9.00 -12.32 15.39
N PRO A 247 -9.67 -12.74 14.30
CA PRO A 247 -9.25 -12.36 12.95
C PRO A 247 -9.47 -10.85 12.71
N LEU A 248 -8.53 -10.11 12.11
CA LEU A 248 -7.14 -10.41 11.76
C LEU A 248 -6.25 -9.32 12.38
N LYS A 249 -4.98 -9.63 12.67
CA LYS A 249 -4.02 -8.58 13.07
C LYS A 249 -3.79 -7.60 11.92
N ILE A 250 -3.72 -6.30 12.22
CA ILE A 250 -3.43 -5.27 11.22
C ILE A 250 -2.00 -5.43 10.69
N CYS A 251 -1.04 -5.62 11.60
CA CYS A 251 0.36 -5.91 11.29
C CYS A 251 0.97 -6.85 12.33
N TYR A 252 2.09 -7.49 11.97
CA TYR A 252 2.85 -8.36 12.86
C TYR A 252 4.37 -8.23 12.63
N PRO A 253 5.20 -8.25 13.69
CA PRO A 253 4.82 -8.14 15.11
C PRO A 253 4.48 -6.69 15.51
N ALA A 254 4.04 -6.51 16.75
CA ALA A 254 3.93 -5.19 17.37
C ALA A 254 5.33 -4.63 17.69
N MET A 255 5.46 -3.30 17.68
CA MET A 255 6.69 -2.65 18.12
C MET A 255 6.71 -2.54 19.65
N GLU A 256 7.83 -2.86 20.28
CA GLU A 256 7.96 -2.84 21.73
C GLU A 256 9.08 -1.90 22.20
N SER A 257 9.01 -1.49 23.47
CA SER A 257 10.09 -0.82 24.19
C SER A 257 10.75 0.34 23.43
N HIS A 258 12.01 0.19 23.01
CA HIS A 258 12.77 1.25 22.34
C HIS A 258 12.25 1.53 20.93
N GLU A 259 11.87 0.48 20.19
CA GLU A 259 11.33 0.63 18.84
C GLU A 259 10.03 1.42 18.89
N TRP A 260 9.12 1.08 19.81
CA TRP A 260 7.88 1.83 20.01
C TRP A 260 8.15 3.31 20.32
N ARG A 261 9.07 3.61 21.25
CA ARG A 261 9.41 5.00 21.61
C ARG A 261 9.95 5.78 20.42
N ILE A 262 10.86 5.18 19.64
CA ILE A 262 11.55 5.86 18.53
C ILE A 262 10.64 6.02 17.31
N VAL A 263 9.97 4.94 16.88
CA VAL A 263 9.20 4.92 15.64
C VAL A 263 7.87 5.66 15.81
N THR A 264 7.14 5.41 16.89
CA THR A 264 5.82 6.03 17.11
C THR A 264 5.92 7.42 17.75
N GLY A 265 7.05 7.75 18.38
CA GLY A 265 7.18 8.95 19.19
C GLY A 265 6.46 8.83 20.54
N CYS A 266 6.52 7.66 21.16
CA CYS A 266 5.83 7.32 22.41
C CYS A 266 4.29 7.47 22.31
N ASP A 267 3.71 7.07 21.18
CA ASP A 267 2.26 7.22 20.95
C ASP A 267 1.44 6.28 21.85
N PRO A 268 0.67 6.81 22.83
CA PRO A 268 -0.04 5.98 23.80
C PRO A 268 -1.19 5.16 23.17
N LYS A 269 -1.64 5.52 21.97
CA LYS A 269 -2.69 4.75 21.26
C LYS A 269 -2.16 3.51 20.56
N ASN A 270 -0.85 3.43 20.32
CA ASN A 270 -0.21 2.34 19.59
C ASN A 270 0.63 1.48 20.55
N THR A 271 0.03 0.98 21.62
CA THR A 271 0.69 0.05 22.55
C THR A 271 0.43 -1.39 22.13
N GLY A 272 1.47 -2.23 22.20
CA GLY A 272 1.42 -3.67 21.86
C GLY A 272 0.82 -4.53 22.96
#